data_AF-A0A093Z6N7-F1
#
_entry.id   AF-A0A093Z6N7-F1
#
_cell.length_a   1.000
_cell.length_b   1.000
_cell.length_c   1.000
_cell.angle_alpha   90.00
_cell.angle_beta   90.00
_cell.angle_gamma   90.00
#
_symmetry.space_group_name_H-M   'P 1'
#
loop_
_entity.id
_entity.type
_entity.pdbx_description
1 polymer ?
#
loop_
_entity_poly.entity_id
_entity_poly.type
_entity_poly.pdbx_seq_one_letter_code
_entity_poly.pdbx_strand_id
1 'polypeptide(L)'
;MIDGKSVESMFTTRDPVLHKALKSAVASKYSLSLMLQLEPLLDKCMPLFVAEMDKRAGTAIDFGSWCSWYSFDLTGLLSFQELFGFMEQAKDINGVIESSWSFMSYGTLVGRYPYLHKYLLGNSCLVRFLDGISNANPMRLITETARVAIDKYDEKSTDLRGDFLEYLRQKQLKSPHIMTDRDLINNILIFFVGAVNTNSASLRACFY
;
A
#
# COMPACT_ATOMS: atom_id res chain seq x y z
N MET A 1 12.36 0.61 6.61
CA MET A 1 13.03 1.80 7.17
C MET A 1 12.54 3.01 6.39
N ILE A 2 12.26 4.12 7.05
CA ILE A 2 11.94 5.40 6.39
C ILE A 2 13.09 6.34 6.73
N ASP A 3 13.75 6.91 5.72
CA ASP A 3 14.96 7.73 5.86
C ASP A 3 16.08 7.08 6.71
N GLY A 4 16.27 5.76 6.57
CA GLY A 4 17.32 5.03 7.30
C GLY A 4 17.06 4.79 8.79
N LYS A 5 15.88 5.14 9.31
CA LYS A 5 15.45 4.81 10.68
C LYS A 5 14.37 3.73 10.69
N SER A 6 14.42 2.86 11.70
CA SER A 6 13.33 1.91 11.97
C SER A 6 12.18 2.68 12.60
N VAL A 7 10.98 2.56 12.02
CA VAL A 7 9.75 3.13 12.57
C VAL A 7 8.89 1.95 13.00
N GLU A 8 8.51 1.92 14.27
CA GLU A 8 7.57 0.91 14.75
C GLU A 8 6.17 1.17 14.18
N SER A 9 5.53 0.09 13.77
CA SER A 9 4.27 0.08 13.04
C SER A 9 3.23 -0.63 13.89
N MET A 10 1.94 -0.41 13.61
CA MET A 10 0.87 -1.14 14.31
C MET A 10 0.99 -2.67 14.14
N PHE A 11 1.64 -3.15 13.08
CA PHE A 11 1.89 -4.56 12.83
C PHE A 11 3.18 -5.08 13.46
N THR A 12 4.17 -4.21 13.74
CA THR A 12 5.51 -4.63 14.17
C THR A 12 5.79 -4.38 15.65
N THR A 13 5.11 -3.41 16.26
CA THR A 13 5.32 -3.10 17.68
C THR A 13 4.85 -4.25 18.57
N ARG A 14 5.60 -4.48 19.65
CA ARG A 14 5.27 -5.48 20.68
C ARG A 14 4.77 -4.85 21.98
N ASP A 15 4.86 -3.52 22.10
CA ASP A 15 4.34 -2.80 23.25
C ASP A 15 2.80 -2.67 23.12
N PRO A 16 2.01 -3.23 24.07
CA PRO A 16 0.56 -3.14 24.03
C PRO A 16 0.04 -1.70 24.14
N VAL A 17 0.75 -0.81 24.85
CA VAL A 17 0.34 0.60 25.02
C VAL A 17 0.51 1.33 23.69
N LEU A 18 1.69 1.22 23.08
CA LEU A 18 1.96 1.79 21.76
C LEU A 18 1.05 1.19 20.68
N HIS A 19 0.83 -0.13 20.68
CA HIS A 19 -0.08 -0.79 19.75
C HIS A 19 -1.51 -0.23 19.87
N LYS A 20 -2.02 -0.07 21.09
CA LYS A 20 -3.35 0.51 21.34
C LYS A 20 -3.43 1.95 20.83
N ALA A 21 -2.40 2.76 21.06
CA ALA A 21 -2.34 4.13 20.56
C ALA A 21 -2.38 4.16 19.02
N LEU A 22 -1.51 3.40 18.35
CA LEU A 22 -1.45 3.32 16.88
C LEU A 22 -2.75 2.78 16.27
N LYS A 23 -3.32 1.72 16.85
CA LYS A 23 -4.58 1.14 16.38
C LYS A 23 -5.75 2.12 16.53
N SER A 24 -5.90 2.73 17.70
CA SER A 24 -6.98 3.70 17.94
C SER A 24 -6.86 4.95 17.06
N ALA A 25 -5.64 5.27 16.61
CA ALA A 25 -5.40 6.37 15.69
C ALA A 25 -6.05 6.17 14.32
N VAL A 26 -6.16 4.94 13.81
CA VAL A 26 -6.70 4.67 12.48
C VAL A 26 -8.05 3.97 12.49
N ALA A 27 -8.44 3.36 13.62
CA ALA A 27 -9.63 2.52 13.74
C ALA A 27 -10.93 3.21 13.30
N SER A 28 -11.08 4.52 13.57
CA SER A 28 -12.32 5.22 13.22
C SER A 28 -12.57 5.25 11.71
N LYS A 29 -11.53 5.27 10.87
CA LYS A 29 -11.64 5.33 9.40
C LYS A 29 -12.22 4.04 8.80
N TYR A 30 -12.17 2.94 9.54
CA TYR A 30 -12.74 1.65 9.16
C TYR A 30 -14.18 1.46 9.69
N SER A 31 -14.86 2.52 10.10
CA SER A 31 -16.29 2.44 10.42
C SER A 31 -17.13 2.24 9.16
N LEU A 32 -18.28 1.57 9.27
CA LEU A 32 -19.19 1.35 8.15
C LEU A 32 -19.59 2.65 7.45
N SER A 33 -19.85 3.70 8.23
CA SER A 33 -20.20 5.03 7.70
C SER A 33 -19.12 5.64 6.81
N LEU A 34 -17.84 5.46 7.16
CA LEU A 34 -16.72 5.97 6.36
C LEU A 34 -16.37 5.05 5.20
N MET A 35 -16.61 3.74 5.32
CA MET A 35 -16.49 2.82 4.19
C MET A 35 -17.50 3.16 3.08
N LEU A 36 -18.74 3.51 3.43
CA LEU A 36 -19.74 3.95 2.46
C LEU A 36 -19.32 5.24 1.73
N GLN A 37 -18.55 6.11 2.36
CA GLN A 37 -18.00 7.31 1.69
C GLN A 37 -16.91 6.97 0.66
N LEU A 38 -16.32 5.78 0.73
CA LEU A 38 -15.31 5.32 -0.24
C LEU A 38 -15.94 4.61 -1.44
N GLU A 39 -17.23 4.26 -1.38
CA GLU A 39 -17.95 3.57 -2.46
C GLU A 39 -17.84 4.31 -3.83
N PRO A 40 -17.95 5.65 -3.90
CA PRO A 40 -17.75 6.36 -5.17
C PRO A 40 -16.34 6.24 -5.76
N LEU A 41 -15.34 5.92 -4.93
CA LEU A 41 -13.99 5.62 -5.42
C LEU A 41 -13.96 4.21 -6.01
N LEU A 42 -14.57 3.22 -5.35
CA LEU A 42 -14.69 1.87 -5.91
C LEU A 42 -15.42 1.89 -7.27
N ASP A 43 -16.46 2.70 -7.39
CA ASP A 43 -17.24 2.88 -8.62
C ASP A 43 -16.44 3.46 -9.79
N LYS A 44 -15.28 4.09 -9.53
CA LYS A 44 -14.36 4.53 -10.59
C LYS A 44 -13.41 3.41 -11.03
N CYS A 45 -13.08 2.50 -10.14
CA CYS A 45 -12.12 1.43 -10.39
C CYS A 45 -12.78 0.20 -11.05
N MET A 46 -13.98 -0.18 -10.59
CA MET A 46 -14.68 -1.37 -11.05
C MET A 46 -15.02 -1.35 -12.56
N PRO A 47 -15.54 -0.25 -13.15
CA PRO A 47 -15.84 -0.22 -14.58
C PRO A 47 -14.60 -0.36 -15.45
N LEU A 48 -13.44 0.14 -14.99
CA LEU A 48 -12.17 -0.02 -15.71
C LEU A 48 -11.77 -1.50 -15.76
N PHE A 49 -11.89 -2.20 -14.64
CA PHE A 49 -11.62 -3.63 -14.57
C PHE A 49 -12.54 -4.42 -15.52
N VAL A 50 -13.85 -4.17 -15.46
CA VAL A 50 -14.84 -4.84 -16.33
C VAL A 50 -14.55 -4.56 -17.80
N ALA A 51 -14.28 -3.30 -18.16
CA ALA A 51 -13.95 -2.94 -19.54
C ALA A 51 -12.69 -3.64 -20.06
N GLU A 52 -11.65 -3.81 -19.22
CA GLU A 52 -10.45 -4.55 -19.60
C GLU A 52 -10.70 -6.07 -19.72
N MET A 53 -11.61 -6.63 -18.92
CA MET A 53 -12.05 -8.03 -19.04
C MET A 53 -12.85 -8.26 -20.32
N ASP A 54 -13.79 -7.37 -20.64
CA ASP A 54 -14.63 -7.46 -21.85
C ASP A 54 -13.77 -7.42 -23.12
N LYS A 55 -12.77 -6.53 -23.17
CA LYS A 55 -11.80 -6.46 -24.29
C LYS A 55 -11.03 -7.75 -24.51
N ARG A 56 -10.88 -8.57 -23.48
CA ARG A 56 -10.09 -9.82 -23.49
C ARG A 56 -10.99 -11.06 -23.47
N ALA A 57 -12.30 -10.89 -23.59
CA ALA A 57 -13.24 -11.99 -23.68
C ALA A 57 -12.85 -12.95 -24.81
N GLY A 58 -12.82 -14.24 -24.50
CA GLY A 58 -12.40 -15.28 -25.44
C GLY A 58 -10.89 -15.51 -25.54
N THR A 59 -10.07 -14.76 -24.78
CA THR A 59 -8.62 -14.98 -24.67
C THR A 59 -8.25 -15.58 -23.32
N ALA A 60 -7.20 -16.40 -23.27
CA ALA A 60 -6.66 -16.90 -22.01
C ALA A 60 -5.90 -15.77 -21.31
N ILE A 61 -6.31 -15.46 -20.08
CA ILE A 61 -5.66 -14.45 -19.24
C ILE A 61 -5.23 -15.08 -17.90
N ASP A 62 -4.12 -14.61 -17.34
CA ASP A 62 -3.83 -14.90 -15.93
C ASP A 62 -4.68 -13.98 -15.05
N PHE A 63 -5.84 -14.50 -14.64
CA PHE A 63 -6.75 -13.76 -13.78
C PHE A 63 -6.11 -13.41 -12.42
N GLY A 64 -5.12 -14.19 -11.96
CA GLY A 64 -4.39 -13.89 -10.72
C GLY A 64 -3.55 -12.62 -10.80
N SER A 65 -2.97 -12.34 -11.97
CA SER A 65 -2.27 -11.09 -12.24
C SER A 65 -3.25 -9.92 -12.28
N TRP A 66 -4.41 -10.10 -12.91
CA TRP A 66 -5.47 -9.09 -12.95
C TRP A 66 -6.03 -8.73 -11.57
N CYS A 67 -6.24 -9.70 -10.67
CA CYS A 67 -6.62 -9.41 -9.29
C CYS A 67 -5.55 -8.58 -8.56
N SER A 68 -4.27 -8.80 -8.87
CA SER A 68 -3.17 -8.05 -8.27
C SER A 68 -3.10 -6.62 -8.83
N TRP A 69 -3.27 -6.44 -10.13
CA TRP A 69 -3.35 -5.12 -10.79
C TRP A 69 -4.53 -4.30 -10.27
N TYR A 70 -5.71 -4.92 -10.21
CA TYR A 70 -6.90 -4.30 -9.62
C TYR A 70 -6.67 -3.89 -8.17
N SER A 71 -6.09 -4.77 -7.35
CA SER A 71 -5.85 -4.48 -5.92
C SER A 71 -4.86 -3.33 -5.72
N PHE A 72 -3.83 -3.23 -6.55
CA PHE A 72 -2.88 -2.11 -6.52
C PHE A 72 -3.56 -0.79 -6.90
N ASP A 73 -4.27 -0.76 -8.03
CA ASP A 73 -4.94 0.44 -8.52
C ASP A 73 -6.07 0.89 -7.57
N LEU A 74 -6.87 -0.04 -7.04
CA LEU A 74 -7.89 0.25 -6.04
C LEU A 74 -7.28 0.86 -4.78
N THR A 75 -6.18 0.29 -4.28
CA THR A 75 -5.51 0.81 -3.07
C THR A 75 -4.90 2.20 -3.32
N GLY A 76 -4.37 2.45 -4.52
CA GLY A 76 -3.97 3.78 -4.97
C GLY A 76 -5.11 4.78 -4.94
N LEU A 77 -6.25 4.40 -5.48
CA LEU A 77 -7.43 5.25 -5.54
C LEU A 77 -8.00 5.56 -4.15
N LEU A 78 -8.03 4.57 -3.26
CA LEU A 78 -8.45 4.75 -1.87
C LEU A 78 -7.49 5.62 -1.06
N SER A 79 -6.20 5.57 -1.38
CA SER A 79 -5.17 6.28 -0.63
C SER A 79 -4.95 7.70 -1.10
N PHE A 80 -4.89 7.89 -2.42
CA PHE A 80 -4.42 9.12 -3.07
C PHE A 80 -5.41 9.67 -4.11
N GLN A 81 -6.55 9.00 -4.35
CA GLN A 81 -7.44 9.27 -5.49
C GLN A 81 -6.76 9.21 -6.86
N GLU A 82 -5.65 8.48 -6.96
CA GLU A 82 -4.91 8.31 -8.20
C GLU A 82 -4.78 6.81 -8.50
N LEU A 83 -4.99 6.44 -9.77
CA LEU A 83 -4.71 5.12 -10.30
C LEU A 83 -3.23 5.07 -10.68
N PHE A 84 -2.54 3.98 -10.38
CA PHE A 84 -1.15 3.79 -10.81
C PHE A 84 -1.07 3.34 -12.28
N GLY A 85 -2.16 2.77 -12.80
CA GLY A 85 -2.31 2.35 -14.19
C GLY A 85 -1.87 0.90 -14.44
N PHE A 86 -1.85 0.04 -13.41
CA PHE A 86 -1.54 -1.37 -13.59
C PHE A 86 -2.55 -2.06 -14.50
N MET A 87 -3.84 -1.75 -14.34
CA MET A 87 -4.91 -2.29 -15.19
C MET A 87 -4.85 -1.73 -16.61
N GLU A 88 -4.65 -0.42 -16.76
CA GLU A 88 -4.58 0.24 -18.07
C GLU A 88 -3.40 -0.27 -18.91
N GLN A 89 -2.24 -0.44 -18.28
CA GLN A 89 -1.05 -0.94 -18.95
C GLN A 89 -0.99 -2.47 -19.02
N ALA A 90 -1.90 -3.17 -18.31
CA ALA A 90 -1.98 -4.62 -18.18
C ALA A 90 -0.60 -5.28 -17.90
N LYS A 91 0.18 -4.67 -17.01
CA LYS A 91 1.54 -5.13 -16.67
C LYS A 91 1.94 -4.76 -15.25
N ASP A 92 2.91 -5.49 -14.71
CA ASP A 92 3.56 -5.10 -13.46
C ASP A 92 4.47 -3.88 -13.66
N ILE A 93 4.02 -2.73 -13.20
CA ILE A 93 4.76 -1.48 -13.30
C ILE A 93 5.99 -1.56 -12.40
N ASN A 94 7.18 -1.43 -12.99
CA ASN A 94 8.47 -1.46 -12.31
C ASN A 94 8.73 -2.75 -11.49
N GLY A 95 8.04 -3.87 -11.76
CA GLY A 95 8.24 -5.13 -11.01
C GLY A 95 7.79 -5.07 -9.54
N VAL A 96 6.89 -4.15 -9.21
CA VAL A 96 6.46 -3.84 -7.85
C VAL A 96 5.64 -4.98 -7.26
N ILE A 97 4.78 -5.63 -8.04
CA ILE A 97 3.98 -6.77 -7.59
C ILE A 97 4.88 -7.97 -7.32
N GLU A 98 5.72 -8.33 -8.28
CA GLU A 98 6.65 -9.47 -8.14
C GLU A 98 7.61 -9.27 -6.95
N SER A 99 8.14 -8.07 -6.78
CA SER A 99 8.97 -7.74 -5.62
C SER A 99 8.19 -7.83 -4.30
N SER A 100 6.91 -7.47 -4.29
CA SER A 100 6.06 -7.55 -3.09
C SER A 100 5.84 -9.00 -2.66
N TRP A 101 5.54 -9.90 -3.61
CA TRP A 101 5.44 -11.33 -3.33
C TRP A 101 6.76 -11.92 -2.86
N SER A 102 7.86 -11.57 -3.52
CA SER A 102 9.21 -11.99 -3.11
C SER A 102 9.55 -11.56 -1.69
N PHE A 103 9.15 -10.34 -1.31
CA PHE A 103 9.31 -9.85 0.05
C PHE A 103 8.48 -10.63 1.08
N MET A 104 7.25 -11.03 0.74
CA MET A 104 6.43 -11.90 1.60
C MET A 104 7.03 -13.30 1.76
N SER A 105 7.54 -13.90 0.67
CA SER A 105 8.25 -15.18 0.72
C SER A 105 9.50 -15.09 1.60
N TYR A 106 10.27 -14.01 1.46
CA TYR A 106 11.38 -13.70 2.35
C TYR A 106 10.93 -13.58 3.82
N GLY A 107 9.84 -12.85 4.08
CA GLY A 107 9.26 -12.70 5.41
C GLY A 107 8.89 -14.04 6.04
N THR A 108 8.39 -14.99 5.25
CA THR A 108 8.07 -16.35 5.68
C THR A 108 9.33 -17.11 6.08
N LEU A 109 10.39 -17.03 5.28
CA LEU A 109 11.67 -17.69 5.57
C LEU A 109 12.33 -17.14 6.84
N VAL A 110 12.38 -15.81 6.97
CA VAL A 110 12.95 -15.15 8.16
C VAL A 110 12.07 -15.33 9.39
N GLY A 111 10.76 -15.38 9.23
CA GLY A 111 9.83 -15.70 10.32
C GLY A 111 10.11 -17.08 10.92
N ARG A 112 10.45 -18.06 10.07
CA ARG A 112 10.85 -19.40 10.52
C ARG A 112 12.27 -19.45 11.06
N TYR A 113 13.20 -18.69 10.47
CA TYR A 113 14.62 -18.68 10.83
C TYR A 113 15.15 -17.24 11.01
N PRO A 114 14.96 -16.64 12.19
CA PRO A 114 15.26 -15.23 12.43
C PRO A 114 16.74 -14.86 12.21
N TYR A 115 17.66 -15.80 12.45
CA TYR A 115 19.09 -15.58 12.26
C TYR A 115 19.47 -15.30 10.79
N LEU A 116 18.67 -15.75 9.82
CA LEU A 116 18.89 -15.48 8.40
C LEU A 116 18.73 -14.00 8.06
N HIS A 117 17.95 -13.24 8.83
CA HIS A 117 17.74 -11.81 8.59
C HIS A 117 19.06 -11.05 8.53
N LYS A 118 19.99 -11.34 9.46
CA LYS A 118 21.29 -10.67 9.57
C LYS A 118 22.15 -10.82 8.30
N TYR A 119 22.00 -11.95 7.59
CA TYR A 119 22.78 -12.26 6.40
C TYR A 119 22.09 -11.85 5.10
N LEU A 120 20.76 -11.69 5.14
CA LEU A 120 19.92 -11.31 4.00
C LEU A 120 19.61 -9.80 4.04
N LEU A 121 18.33 -9.40 4.06
CA LEU A 121 17.94 -7.98 4.00
C LEU A 121 18.29 -7.17 5.26
N GLY A 122 18.79 -7.80 6.32
CA GLY A 122 19.39 -7.12 7.46
C GLY A 122 20.82 -6.64 7.20
N ASN A 123 21.47 -7.11 6.12
CA ASN A 123 22.78 -6.64 5.71
C ASN A 123 22.64 -5.45 4.73
N SER A 124 22.98 -4.24 5.19
CA SER A 124 22.89 -3.02 4.38
C SER A 124 23.71 -3.05 3.09
N CYS A 125 24.78 -3.86 3.02
CA CYS A 125 25.55 -4.04 1.79
C CYS A 125 24.74 -4.81 0.74
N LEU A 126 24.07 -5.88 1.16
CA LEU A 126 23.23 -6.69 0.28
C LEU A 126 22.01 -5.90 -0.20
N VAL A 127 21.36 -5.15 0.68
CA VAL A 127 20.23 -4.27 0.31
C VAL A 127 20.67 -3.23 -0.72
N ARG A 128 21.79 -2.54 -0.50
CA ARG A 128 22.33 -1.57 -1.47
C ARG A 128 22.70 -2.20 -2.81
N PHE A 129 23.24 -3.42 -2.79
CA PHE A 129 23.54 -4.17 -4.01
C PHE A 129 22.27 -4.52 -4.79
N LEU A 130 21.24 -5.00 -4.10
CA LEU A 130 19.94 -5.31 -4.71
C LEU A 130 19.24 -4.06 -5.26
N ASP A 131 19.23 -2.96 -4.50
CA ASP A 131 18.70 -1.66 -4.95
C ASP A 131 19.48 -1.10 -6.16
N GLY A 132 20.76 -1.45 -6.32
CA GLY A 132 21.58 -1.04 -7.46
C GLY A 132 21.35 -1.85 -8.74
N ILE A 133 20.78 -3.06 -8.62
CA ILE A 133 20.51 -3.97 -9.74
C ILE A 133 19.05 -3.88 -10.19
N SER A 134 18.13 -3.59 -9.25
CA SER A 134 16.70 -3.54 -9.53
C SER A 134 16.08 -2.28 -8.93
N ASN A 135 15.43 -1.48 -9.79
CA ASN A 135 14.59 -0.37 -9.35
C ASN A 135 13.20 -0.84 -8.84
N ALA A 136 12.98 -2.15 -8.72
CA ALA A 136 11.71 -2.76 -8.30
C ALA A 136 11.49 -2.69 -6.79
N ASN A 137 11.57 -1.49 -6.21
CA ASN A 137 11.32 -1.30 -4.79
C ASN A 137 9.87 -0.81 -4.57
N PRO A 138 8.93 -1.69 -4.18
CA PRO A 138 7.52 -1.32 -4.02
C PRO A 138 7.33 -0.22 -2.98
N MET A 139 8.15 -0.23 -1.93
CA MET A 139 8.12 0.77 -0.87
C MET A 139 8.54 2.15 -1.38
N ARG A 140 9.48 2.20 -2.33
CA ARG A 140 9.92 3.46 -2.95
C ARG A 140 8.81 4.07 -3.79
N LEU A 141 8.14 3.29 -4.64
CA LEU A 141 6.99 3.77 -5.42
C LEU A 141 5.93 4.38 -4.49
N ILE A 142 5.49 3.62 -3.47
CA ILE A 142 4.45 4.09 -2.55
C ILE A 142 4.91 5.33 -1.77
N THR A 143 6.17 5.39 -1.34
CA THR A 143 6.71 6.54 -0.59
C THR A 143 6.82 7.79 -1.46
N GLU A 144 7.30 7.66 -2.71
CA GLU A 144 7.38 8.77 -3.66
C GLU A 144 5.99 9.29 -4.01
N THR A 145 5.03 8.39 -4.31
CA THR A 145 3.65 8.78 -4.55
C THR A 145 3.01 9.43 -3.32
N ALA A 146 3.26 8.91 -2.12
CA ALA A 146 2.77 9.51 -0.88
C ALA A 146 3.30 10.93 -0.69
N ARG A 147 4.59 11.17 -0.93
CA ARG A 147 5.19 12.51 -0.84
C ARG A 147 4.54 13.48 -1.84
N VAL A 148 4.46 13.08 -3.10
CA VAL A 148 3.82 13.89 -4.16
C VAL A 148 2.34 14.17 -3.83
N ALA A 149 1.63 13.18 -3.29
CA ALA A 149 0.22 13.35 -2.93
C ALA A 149 0.03 14.30 -1.72
N ILE A 150 0.96 14.28 -0.75
CA ILE A 150 1.00 15.22 0.37
C ILE A 150 1.25 16.64 -0.13
N ASP A 151 2.26 16.84 -0.99
CA ASP A 151 2.60 18.15 -1.55
C ASP A 151 1.41 18.74 -2.32
N LYS A 152 0.78 17.94 -3.19
CA LYS A 152 -0.45 18.33 -3.92
C LYS A 152 -1.61 18.68 -2.99
N TYR A 153 -1.76 17.97 -1.87
CA TYR A 153 -2.81 18.24 -0.88
C TYR A 153 -2.59 19.60 -0.20
N ASP A 154 -1.35 19.88 0.20
CA ASP A 154 -1.00 21.12 0.88
C ASP A 154 -1.13 22.35 -0.04
N GLU A 155 -0.93 22.20 -1.36
CA GLU A 155 -1.10 23.26 -2.35
C GLU A 155 -2.57 23.63 -2.65
N LYS A 156 -3.51 22.67 -2.58
CA LYS A 156 -4.91 22.83 -3.05
C LYS A 156 -5.96 22.56 -1.97
N SER A 157 -5.70 23.02 -0.74
CA SER A 157 -6.43 22.71 0.51
C SER A 157 -7.97 22.92 0.57
N THR A 158 -8.66 23.24 -0.52
CA THR A 158 -10.08 23.66 -0.50
C THR A 158 -11.13 22.59 -0.78
N ASP A 159 -10.79 21.43 -1.38
CA ASP A 159 -11.79 20.38 -1.65
C ASP A 159 -11.62 19.16 -0.74
N LEU A 160 -12.72 18.75 -0.09
CA LEU A 160 -12.84 17.51 0.67
C LEU A 160 -12.67 16.33 -0.30
N ARG A 161 -11.51 15.65 -0.23
CA ARG A 161 -11.18 14.49 -1.07
C ARG A 161 -11.88 13.23 -0.53
N GLY A 162 -12.00 13.08 0.78
CA GLY A 162 -12.58 11.91 1.44
C GLY A 162 -11.66 10.68 1.44
N ASP A 163 -10.44 10.78 0.91
CA ASP A 163 -9.48 9.68 0.80
C ASP A 163 -8.79 9.35 2.14
N PHE A 164 -7.95 8.32 2.13
CA PHE A 164 -7.20 7.91 3.33
C PHE A 164 -6.12 8.93 3.72
N LEU A 165 -5.44 9.53 2.73
CA LEU A 165 -4.40 10.53 2.95
C LEU A 165 -4.96 11.75 3.69
N GLU A 166 -6.09 12.30 3.24
CA GLU A 166 -6.75 13.43 3.88
C GLU A 166 -7.08 13.12 5.34
N TYR A 167 -7.62 11.94 5.62
CA TYR A 167 -7.91 11.55 7.00
C TYR A 167 -6.66 11.56 7.89
N LEU A 168 -5.56 10.98 7.40
CA LEU A 168 -4.29 10.97 8.13
C LEU A 168 -3.72 12.37 8.28
N ARG A 169 -3.81 13.22 7.25
CA ARG A 169 -3.32 14.61 7.26
C ARG A 169 -4.13 15.47 8.24
N GLN A 170 -5.46 15.39 8.23
CA GLN A 170 -6.32 16.07 9.20
C GLN A 170 -6.00 15.65 10.63
N LYS A 171 -5.72 14.36 10.85
CA LYS A 171 -5.32 13.85 12.17
C LYS A 171 -3.95 14.37 12.60
N GLN A 172 -3.00 14.42 11.67
CA GLN A 172 -1.68 14.99 11.88
C GLN A 172 -1.74 16.48 12.23
N LEU A 173 -2.53 17.28 11.50
CA LEU A 173 -2.70 18.70 11.80
C LEU A 173 -3.26 18.95 13.20
N LYS A 174 -4.14 18.06 13.70
CA LYS A 174 -4.69 18.11 15.06
C LYS A 174 -3.68 17.67 16.14
N SER A 175 -2.70 16.84 15.80
CA SER A 175 -1.72 16.33 16.77
C SER A 175 -0.34 16.10 16.13
N PRO A 176 0.39 17.17 15.78
CA PRO A 176 1.63 17.06 15.00
C PRO A 176 2.75 16.34 15.76
N HIS A 177 2.76 16.42 17.09
CA HIS A 177 3.74 15.75 17.94
C HIS A 177 3.52 14.22 18.04
N ILE A 178 2.32 13.75 17.70
CA ILE A 178 1.95 12.33 17.79
C ILE A 178 2.03 11.66 16.42
N MET A 179 1.72 12.38 15.34
CA MET A 179 1.77 11.89 13.97
C MET A 179 2.74 12.76 13.16
N THR A 180 3.99 12.35 13.09
CA THR A 180 4.98 13.02 12.23
C THR A 180 4.75 12.66 10.76
N ASP A 181 5.38 13.38 9.82
CA ASP A 181 5.28 13.03 8.39
C ASP A 181 5.77 11.59 8.11
N ARG A 182 6.75 11.13 8.90
CA ARG A 182 7.23 9.74 8.84
C ARG A 182 6.16 8.77 9.30
N ASP A 183 5.43 9.09 10.36
CA ASP A 183 4.34 8.24 10.87
C ASP A 183 3.17 8.22 9.88
N LEU A 184 2.86 9.36 9.25
CA LEU A 184 1.84 9.42 8.20
C LEU A 184 2.22 8.51 7.03
N ILE A 185 3.44 8.65 6.48
CA ILE A 185 3.93 7.79 5.40
C ILE A 185 3.94 6.31 5.84
N ASN A 186 4.38 6.02 7.07
CA ASN A 186 4.37 4.67 7.62
C ASN A 186 2.95 4.08 7.65
N ASN A 187 1.94 4.85 8.08
CA ASN A 187 0.54 4.39 8.09
C ASN A 187 0.00 4.10 6.68
N ILE A 188 0.37 4.92 5.69
CA ILE A 188 0.02 4.67 4.29
C ILE A 188 0.69 3.39 3.78
N LEU A 189 1.98 3.21 4.04
CA LEU A 189 2.72 2.01 3.64
C LEU A 189 2.13 0.73 4.26
N ILE A 190 1.78 0.78 5.55
CA ILE A 190 1.10 -0.30 6.27
C ILE A 190 -0.23 -0.65 5.60
N PHE A 191 -1.03 0.36 5.25
CA PHE A 191 -2.29 0.16 4.54
C PHE A 191 -2.07 -0.51 3.19
N PHE A 192 -1.11 -0.03 2.40
CA PHE A 192 -0.77 -0.62 1.10
C PHE A 192 -0.34 -2.09 1.20
N VAL A 193 0.64 -2.38 2.05
CA VAL A 193 1.18 -3.73 2.22
C VAL A 193 0.08 -4.70 2.70
N GLY A 194 -0.78 -4.24 3.60
CA GLY A 194 -1.90 -5.02 4.11
C GLY A 194 -3.00 -5.24 3.06
N ALA A 195 -3.45 -4.19 2.39
CA ALA A 195 -4.62 -4.24 1.51
C ALA A 195 -4.34 -4.94 0.18
N VAL A 196 -3.24 -4.62 -0.49
CA VAL A 196 -3.00 -5.07 -1.87
C VAL A 196 -2.93 -6.58 -1.98
N ASN A 197 -2.10 -7.22 -1.14
CA ASN A 197 -1.88 -8.66 -1.22
C ASN A 197 -3.10 -9.46 -0.72
N THR A 198 -3.76 -8.98 0.34
CA THR A 198 -4.93 -9.66 0.91
C THR A 198 -6.14 -9.54 0.00
N ASN A 199 -6.37 -8.39 -0.62
CA ASN A 199 -7.44 -8.20 -1.61
C ASN A 199 -7.21 -9.10 -2.84
N SER A 200 -5.98 -9.11 -3.38
CA SER A 200 -5.64 -9.97 -4.52
C SER A 200 -5.87 -11.45 -4.20
N ALA A 201 -5.38 -11.92 -3.05
CA ALA A 201 -5.57 -13.29 -2.61
C ALA A 201 -7.05 -13.63 -2.38
N SER A 202 -7.82 -12.73 -1.78
CA SER A 202 -9.26 -12.94 -1.51
C SER A 202 -10.06 -13.00 -2.80
N LEU A 203 -9.82 -12.09 -3.74
CA LEU A 203 -10.45 -12.10 -5.05
C LEU A 203 -10.13 -13.40 -5.78
N ARG A 204 -8.86 -13.80 -5.82
CA ARG A 204 -8.46 -15.09 -6.41
C ARG A 204 -9.22 -16.25 -5.78
N ALA A 205 -9.32 -16.31 -4.46
CA ALA A 205 -10.05 -17.37 -3.75
C ALA A 205 -11.57 -17.37 -4.01
N CYS A 206 -12.17 -16.25 -4.43
CA CYS A 206 -13.58 -16.21 -4.81
C CYS A 206 -13.83 -16.75 -6.22
N PHE A 207 -12.86 -16.62 -7.13
CA PHE A 207 -13.00 -17.00 -8.54
C PHE A 207 -12.41 -18.38 -8.87
N TYR A 208 -11.47 -18.88 -8.05
CA TYR A 208 -10.86 -20.21 -8.15
C TYR A 208 -11.44 -21.16 -7.10
#